data_AF-A0A2V7Y6E1-F1
#
_entry.id   AF-A0A2V7Y6E1-F1
#
_cell.length_a   1.000
_cell.length_b   1.000
_cell.length_c   1.000
_cell.angle_alpha   90.00
_cell.angle_beta   90.00
_cell.angle_gamma   90.00
#
_symmetry.space_group_name_H-M   'P 1'
#
loop_
_entity.id
_entity.type
_entity.pdbx_description
1 polymer ?
#
loop_
_entity_poly.entity_id
_entity_poly.type
_entity_poly.pdbx_seq_one_letter_code
_entity_poly.pdbx_strand_id
1 'polypeptide(L)'
;MSKRIGIPVALALVAATTAVPARTQPAPTSAALQSYQRARQMLDRAIEAAGGSAAVLSLKDVSRKGAAIACNQGQSLRPMEKLLFVADLFTIPAEGPIAPAGAATRQFAEKIQALGLQVEKIAPAHGRMGTMDELKQVVMH
;
A
#
# COMPACT_ATOMS: atom_id res chain seq x y z
N MET A 1 -19.87 22.09 80.65
CA MET A 1 -20.04 22.71 79.32
C MET A 1 -20.79 21.71 78.46
N SER A 2 -22.10 21.94 78.25
CA SER A 2 -23.04 20.96 77.67
C SER A 2 -23.32 21.25 76.20
N LYS A 3 -23.34 20.18 75.40
CA LYS A 3 -23.45 20.13 73.93
C LYS A 3 -24.78 20.69 73.42
N ARG A 4 -24.78 21.36 72.27
CA ARG A 4 -25.97 21.53 71.43
C ARG A 4 -25.69 21.04 70.02
N ILE A 5 -26.62 20.20 69.59
CA ILE A 5 -26.73 19.45 68.34
C ILE A 5 -27.18 20.42 67.24
N GLY A 6 -26.54 20.37 66.08
CA GLY A 6 -26.99 21.05 64.86
C GLY A 6 -26.88 20.08 63.69
N ILE A 7 -28.04 19.62 63.19
CA ILE A 7 -28.20 18.76 62.01
C ILE A 7 -27.90 19.62 60.77
N PRO A 8 -26.97 19.25 59.86
CA PRO A 8 -26.89 19.93 58.57
C PRO A 8 -27.93 19.32 57.61
N VAL A 9 -28.88 20.15 57.20
CA VAL A 9 -29.79 19.92 56.08
C VAL A 9 -28.95 19.78 54.81
N ALA A 10 -28.98 18.60 54.19
CA ALA A 10 -28.32 18.34 52.92
C ALA A 10 -29.04 19.08 51.79
N LEU A 11 -28.39 20.09 51.23
CA LEU A 11 -28.83 20.82 50.05
C LEU A 11 -28.49 19.96 48.81
N ALA A 12 -29.48 19.29 48.23
CA ALA A 12 -29.31 18.53 47.00
C ALA A 12 -29.17 19.48 45.80
N LEU A 13 -27.96 19.61 45.27
CA LEU A 13 -27.66 20.31 44.03
C LEU A 13 -28.05 19.41 42.85
N VAL A 14 -29.13 19.72 42.14
CA VAL A 14 -29.49 19.05 40.88
C VAL A 14 -28.58 19.61 39.79
N ALA A 15 -27.58 18.84 39.37
CA ALA A 15 -26.76 19.15 38.21
C ALA A 15 -27.56 18.91 36.92
N ALA A 16 -27.99 19.99 36.27
CA ALA A 16 -28.55 19.93 34.93
C ALA A 16 -27.42 19.62 33.93
N THR A 17 -27.36 18.39 33.44
CA THR A 17 -26.46 17.97 32.37
C THR A 17 -27.06 18.35 31.03
N THR A 18 -26.56 19.43 30.42
CA THR A 18 -26.84 19.71 29.00
C THR A 18 -26.03 18.74 28.15
N ALA A 19 -26.69 17.71 27.63
CA ALA A 19 -26.10 16.81 26.66
C ALA A 19 -25.75 17.62 25.39
N VAL A 20 -24.47 17.88 25.17
CA VAL A 20 -23.97 18.42 23.90
C VAL A 20 -24.19 17.31 22.85
N PRO A 21 -24.98 17.54 21.78
CA PRO A 21 -25.10 16.55 20.73
C PRO A 21 -23.71 16.34 20.11
N ALA A 22 -23.28 15.09 20.05
CA ALA A 22 -22.04 14.71 19.39
C ALA A 22 -22.07 15.22 17.94
N ARG A 23 -21.16 16.14 17.59
CA ARG A 23 -20.88 16.48 16.19
C ARG A 23 -20.33 15.22 15.53
N THR A 24 -21.13 14.57 14.70
CA THR A 24 -20.65 13.52 13.79
C THR A 24 -19.61 14.15 12.87
N GLN A 25 -18.32 13.91 13.12
CA GLN A 25 -17.28 14.28 12.18
C GLN A 25 -17.45 13.39 10.94
N PRO A 26 -17.52 13.96 9.72
CA PRO A 26 -17.51 13.15 8.51
C PRO A 26 -16.25 12.30 8.50
N ALA A 27 -16.38 11.03 8.09
CA ALA A 27 -15.27 10.11 8.03
C ALA A 27 -14.10 10.76 7.26
N PRO A 28 -12.86 10.72 7.77
CA PRO A 28 -11.72 11.29 7.08
C PRO A 28 -11.62 10.68 5.68
N THR A 29 -11.44 11.52 4.65
CA THR A 29 -11.19 11.04 3.29
C THR A 29 -9.97 10.12 3.31
N SER A 30 -10.12 8.89 2.83
CA SER A 30 -9.01 7.93 2.84
C SER A 30 -7.80 8.48 2.07
N ALA A 31 -6.60 8.05 2.44
CA ALA A 31 -5.38 8.44 1.72
C ALA A 31 -5.47 8.12 0.21
N ALA A 32 -6.18 7.04 -0.15
CA ALA A 32 -6.47 6.68 -1.53
C ALA A 32 -7.35 7.73 -2.24
N LEU A 33 -8.41 8.21 -1.59
CA LEU A 33 -9.28 9.24 -2.16
C LEU A 33 -8.54 10.56 -2.36
N GLN A 34 -7.70 10.95 -1.40
CA GLN A 34 -6.87 12.16 -1.52
C GLN A 34 -5.84 12.04 -2.66
N SER A 35 -5.22 10.86 -2.81
CA SER A 35 -4.30 10.57 -3.91
C SER A 35 -5.01 10.68 -5.26
N TYR A 36 -6.18 10.04 -5.40
CA TYR A 36 -7.01 10.12 -6.59
C TYR A 36 -7.37 11.57 -6.94
N GLN A 37 -7.81 12.37 -5.97
CA GLN A 37 -8.19 13.76 -6.20
C GLN A 37 -7.02 14.61 -6.70
N ARG A 38 -5.83 14.44 -6.13
CA ARG A 38 -4.62 15.15 -6.58
C ARG A 38 -4.22 14.72 -8.00
N ALA A 39 -4.19 13.43 -8.27
CA ALA A 39 -3.88 12.91 -9.59
C ALA A 39 -4.88 13.44 -10.63
N ARG A 40 -6.17 13.40 -10.31
CA ARG A 40 -7.23 13.90 -11.18
C ARG A 40 -7.05 15.37 -11.56
N GLN A 41 -6.74 16.22 -10.58
CA GLN A 41 -6.45 17.64 -10.83
C GLN A 41 -5.26 17.84 -11.78
N MET A 42 -4.21 17.02 -11.68
CA MET A 42 -3.08 17.08 -12.60
C MET A 42 -3.47 16.64 -14.02
N LEU A 43 -4.28 15.59 -14.14
CA LEU A 43 -4.80 15.15 -15.44
C LEU A 43 -5.65 16.24 -16.10
N ASP A 44 -6.56 16.86 -15.35
CA ASP A 44 -7.44 17.90 -15.90
C ASP A 44 -6.61 19.10 -16.40
N ARG A 45 -5.57 19.52 -15.66
CA ARG A 45 -4.63 20.56 -16.10
C ARG A 45 -3.83 20.16 -17.33
N ALA A 46 -3.40 18.90 -17.42
CA ALA A 46 -2.67 18.41 -18.59
C ALA A 46 -3.56 18.39 -19.84
N ILE A 47 -4.84 18.00 -19.70
CA ILE A 47 -5.82 18.04 -20.79
C ILE A 47 -6.04 19.48 -21.25
N GLU A 48 -6.20 20.42 -20.31
CA GLU A 48 -6.34 21.84 -20.64
C GLU A 48 -5.10 22.37 -21.38
N ALA A 49 -3.89 22.09 -20.86
CA ALA A 49 -2.63 22.49 -21.48
C ALA A 49 -2.42 21.88 -22.88
N ALA A 50 -2.99 20.70 -23.13
CA ALA A 50 -2.95 20.03 -24.43
C ALA A 50 -3.98 20.58 -25.44
N GLY A 51 -4.72 21.65 -25.10
CA GLY A 51 -5.75 22.25 -25.95
C GLY A 51 -7.17 21.75 -25.70
N GLY A 52 -7.41 21.12 -24.54
CA GLY A 52 -8.71 20.59 -24.14
C GLY A 52 -8.96 19.15 -24.60
N SER A 53 -10.05 18.56 -24.09
CA SER A 53 -10.38 17.14 -24.32
C SER A 53 -10.61 16.81 -25.79
N ALA A 54 -11.23 17.71 -26.56
CA ALA A 54 -11.43 17.52 -27.99
C ALA A 54 -10.11 17.40 -28.75
N ALA A 55 -9.12 18.24 -28.43
CA ALA A 55 -7.80 18.18 -29.03
C ALA A 55 -7.11 16.84 -28.74
N VAL A 56 -7.09 16.42 -27.47
CA VAL A 56 -6.53 15.13 -27.04
C VAL A 56 -7.21 13.95 -27.74
N LEU A 57 -8.55 13.96 -27.81
CA LEU A 57 -9.33 12.87 -28.43
C LEU A 57 -9.21 12.85 -29.96
N SER A 58 -8.83 13.97 -30.58
CA SER A 58 -8.61 14.05 -32.03
C SER A 58 -7.23 13.53 -32.48
N LEU A 59 -6.32 13.22 -31.54
CA LEU A 59 -5.03 12.63 -31.85
C LEU A 59 -5.24 11.28 -32.55
N LYS A 60 -4.75 11.17 -33.79
CA LYS A 60 -4.82 9.92 -34.55
C LYS A 60 -3.67 8.99 -34.22
N ASP A 61 -2.48 9.57 -34.08
CA ASP A 61 -1.24 8.85 -33.86
C ASP A 61 -0.42 9.55 -32.78
N VAL A 62 0.19 8.75 -31.91
CA VAL A 62 1.14 9.21 -30.90
C VAL A 62 2.42 8.42 -31.09
N SER A 63 3.51 9.11 -31.40
CA SER A 63 4.84 8.51 -31.46
C SER A 63 5.79 9.24 -30.51
N ARG A 64 6.63 8.47 -29.83
CA ARG A 64 7.70 8.99 -28.97
C ARG A 64 8.97 8.20 -29.23
N LYS A 65 10.08 8.89 -29.47
CA LYS A 65 11.41 8.28 -29.59
C LYS A 65 12.31 8.84 -28.50
N GLY A 66 12.97 7.95 -27.77
CA GLY A 66 13.92 8.34 -26.74
C GLY A 66 14.66 7.12 -26.19
N ALA A 67 15.85 7.34 -25.65
CA ALA A 67 16.58 6.37 -24.85
C ALA A 67 16.38 6.74 -23.37
N ALA A 68 15.96 5.78 -22.55
CA ALA A 68 15.81 5.97 -21.12
C ALA A 68 16.26 4.73 -20.37
N ILE A 69 16.83 4.93 -19.18
CA ILE A 69 16.99 3.90 -18.16
C ILE A 69 15.76 4.02 -17.27
N ALA A 70 14.84 3.06 -17.38
CA ALA A 70 13.67 2.98 -16.53
C ALA A 70 14.03 2.21 -15.25
N CYS A 71 14.14 2.92 -14.13
CA CYS A 71 14.15 2.32 -12.81
C CYS A 71 12.77 2.56 -12.19
N ASN A 72 12.11 1.51 -11.66
CA ASN A 72 10.89 1.70 -10.89
C ASN A 72 11.24 2.39 -9.57
N GLN A 73 11.30 3.73 -9.58
CA GLN A 73 11.60 4.51 -8.39
C GLN A 73 10.51 4.31 -7.34
N GLY A 74 10.91 3.95 -6.12
CA GLY A 74 9.99 3.66 -5.02
C GLY A 74 9.32 2.29 -5.06
N GLN A 75 9.68 1.40 -6.00
CA GLN A 75 9.18 0.01 -6.06
C GLN A 75 10.30 -1.04 -5.87
N SER A 76 11.56 -0.62 -5.78
CA SER A 76 12.67 -1.49 -5.41
C SER A 76 13.17 -1.10 -4.02
N LEU A 77 13.39 -2.10 -3.15
CA LEU A 77 14.22 -1.88 -1.97
C LEU A 77 15.63 -1.47 -2.44
N ARG A 78 16.34 -0.74 -1.57
CA ARG A 78 17.55 0.05 -1.84
C ARG A 78 18.57 -0.63 -2.79
N PRO A 79 19.32 0.14 -3.61
CA PRO A 79 20.26 -0.39 -4.63
C PRO A 79 21.37 -1.35 -4.16
N MET A 80 21.53 -1.57 -2.85
CA MET A 80 22.54 -2.45 -2.25
C MET A 80 21.96 -3.71 -1.61
N GLU A 81 20.64 -3.93 -1.67
CA GLU A 81 20.04 -5.18 -1.20
C GLU A 81 20.12 -6.25 -2.31
N LYS A 82 20.48 -7.49 -1.95
CA LYS A 82 20.43 -8.66 -2.82
C LYS A 82 18.97 -9.10 -3.05
N LEU A 83 18.21 -8.18 -3.65
CA LEU A 83 16.77 -8.27 -3.85
C LEU A 83 16.46 -8.62 -5.29
N LEU A 84 15.61 -9.62 -5.51
CA LEU A 84 15.04 -9.93 -6.80
C LEU A 84 13.55 -9.60 -6.80
N PHE A 85 13.12 -8.69 -7.67
CA PHE A 85 11.70 -8.41 -7.85
C PHE A 85 11.07 -9.43 -8.83
N VAL A 86 9.90 -9.96 -8.48
CA VAL A 86 9.18 -10.98 -9.26
C VAL A 86 7.70 -10.62 -9.29
N ALA A 87 7.06 -10.55 -10.46
CA ALA A 87 5.64 -10.29 -10.51
C ALA A 87 4.81 -11.52 -10.10
N ASP A 88 4.86 -12.58 -10.91
CA ASP A 88 3.92 -13.71 -10.83
C ASP A 88 4.57 -15.09 -10.67
N LEU A 89 5.90 -15.20 -10.78
CA LEU A 89 6.58 -16.50 -10.79
C LEU A 89 6.71 -17.14 -9.41
N PHE A 90 6.66 -16.34 -8.35
CA PHE A 90 6.72 -16.83 -6.97
C PHE A 90 5.88 -15.93 -6.07
N THR A 91 4.62 -16.33 -5.89
CA THR A 91 3.67 -15.64 -5.04
C THR A 91 3.65 -16.28 -3.66
N ILE A 92 3.88 -15.47 -2.63
CA ILE A 92 3.77 -15.90 -1.24
C ILE A 92 2.51 -15.25 -0.66
N PRO A 93 1.49 -16.03 -0.30
CA PRO A 93 0.27 -15.46 0.24
C PRO A 93 0.56 -14.70 1.55
N ALA A 94 -0.21 -13.65 1.82
CA ALA A 94 -0.07 -12.88 3.05
C ALA A 94 -0.32 -13.75 4.30
N GLU A 95 -1.23 -14.72 4.18
CA GLU A 95 -1.60 -15.68 5.21
C GLU A 95 -1.76 -17.08 4.60
N GLY A 96 -1.45 -18.13 5.36
CA GLY A 96 -1.56 -19.53 4.92
C GLY A 96 -0.30 -20.10 4.26
N PRO A 97 -0.34 -21.39 3.86
CA PRO A 97 0.81 -22.09 3.31
C PRO A 97 1.12 -21.64 1.88
N ILE A 98 2.41 -21.66 1.50
CA ILE A 98 2.84 -21.43 0.13
C ILE A 98 2.50 -22.67 -0.70
N ALA A 99 1.83 -22.49 -1.84
CA ALA A 99 1.50 -23.59 -2.73
C ALA A 99 2.77 -24.24 -3.32
N PRO A 100 2.77 -25.55 -3.61
CA PRO A 100 3.86 -26.21 -4.31
C PRO A 100 4.21 -25.54 -5.64
N ALA A 101 5.48 -25.56 -6.02
CA ALA A 101 5.96 -24.90 -7.23
C ALA A 101 5.39 -25.52 -8.51
N GLY A 102 4.85 -24.66 -9.38
CA GLY A 102 4.57 -25.01 -10.77
C GLY A 102 5.84 -25.08 -11.62
N ALA A 103 5.73 -25.52 -12.87
CA ALA A 103 6.87 -25.63 -13.79
C ALA A 103 7.64 -24.31 -13.97
N ALA A 104 6.92 -23.18 -14.06
CA ALA A 104 7.53 -21.86 -14.21
C ALA A 104 8.34 -21.44 -12.96
N THR A 105 7.84 -21.73 -11.76
CA THR A 105 8.54 -21.45 -10.49
C THR A 105 9.80 -22.31 -10.34
N ARG A 106 9.76 -23.57 -10.78
CA ARG A 106 10.95 -24.45 -10.82
C ARG A 106 12.01 -23.93 -11.79
N GLN A 107 11.61 -23.61 -13.02
CA GLN A 107 12.51 -23.06 -14.03
C GLN A 107 13.11 -21.72 -13.60
N PHE A 108 12.33 -20.89 -12.89
CA PHE A 108 12.81 -19.66 -12.27
C PHE A 108 13.91 -19.93 -11.23
N ALA A 109 13.70 -20.89 -10.32
CA ALA A 109 14.71 -21.27 -9.34
C ALA A 109 15.99 -21.81 -9.99
N GLU A 110 15.88 -22.62 -11.05
CA GLU A 110 17.02 -23.10 -11.84
C GLU A 110 17.80 -21.95 -12.48
N LYS A 111 17.10 -20.94 -13.02
CA LYS A 111 17.75 -19.78 -13.65
C LYS A 111 18.50 -18.91 -12.66
N ILE A 112 18.00 -18.74 -11.43
CA ILE A 112 18.75 -18.05 -10.37
C ILE A 112 20.10 -18.73 -10.13
N GLN A 113 20.11 -20.07 -10.04
CA GLN A 113 21.32 -20.85 -9.82
C GLN A 113 22.26 -20.83 -11.03
N ALA A 114 21.74 -21.07 -12.23
CA ALA A 114 22.52 -21.12 -13.46
C ALA A 114 23.24 -19.80 -13.79
N LEU A 115 22.65 -18.67 -13.38
CA LEU A 115 23.24 -17.34 -13.56
C LEU A 115 24.15 -16.91 -12.41
N GLY A 116 24.30 -17.73 -11.35
CA GLY A 116 25.11 -17.39 -10.18
C GLY A 116 24.61 -16.16 -9.43
N LEU A 117 23.31 -15.86 -9.48
CA LEU A 117 22.74 -14.69 -8.83
C LEU A 117 22.75 -14.85 -7.31
N GLN A 118 23.36 -13.89 -6.62
CA GLN A 118 23.32 -13.82 -5.16
C GLN A 118 22.05 -13.12 -4.72
N VAL A 119 20.96 -13.87 -4.56
CA VAL A 119 19.65 -13.37 -4.11
C VAL A 119 19.45 -13.73 -2.64
N GLU A 120 19.10 -12.77 -1.80
CA GLU A 120 18.73 -12.98 -0.39
C GLU A 120 17.22 -12.87 -0.18
N LYS A 121 16.61 -11.90 -0.86
CA LYS A 121 15.18 -11.60 -0.73
C LYS A 121 14.51 -11.59 -2.09
N ILE A 122 13.27 -12.06 -2.14
CA ILE A 122 12.41 -12.00 -3.31
C ILE A 122 11.26 -11.06 -3.00
N ALA A 123 11.17 -9.94 -3.72
CA ALA A 123 10.07 -8.99 -3.61
C ALA A 123 9.00 -9.36 -4.63
N PRO A 124 7.85 -9.92 -4.22
CA PRO A 124 6.80 -10.19 -5.17
C PRO A 124 5.99 -8.92 -5.49
N ALA A 125 5.36 -8.86 -6.66
CA ALA A 125 4.31 -7.87 -6.93
C ALA A 125 3.06 -8.12 -6.07
N HIS A 126 2.86 -9.36 -5.63
CA HIS A 126 1.69 -9.81 -4.90
C HIS A 126 2.08 -10.62 -3.65
N GLY A 127 1.47 -10.28 -2.51
CA GLY A 127 1.70 -10.98 -1.25
C GLY A 127 2.85 -10.42 -0.43
N ARG A 128 3.52 -11.28 0.35
CA ARG A 128 4.59 -10.84 1.27
C ARG A 128 5.99 -11.11 0.72
N MET A 129 6.98 -10.39 1.26
CA MET A 129 8.39 -10.65 1.00
C MET A 129 8.75 -12.13 1.19
N GLY A 130 9.51 -12.66 0.24
CA GLY A 130 10.00 -14.03 0.22
C GLY A 130 11.51 -14.16 0.41
N THR A 131 11.92 -15.39 0.68
CA THR A 131 13.32 -15.79 0.85
C THR A 131 13.69 -16.91 -0.12
N MET A 132 14.99 -17.11 -0.33
CA MET A 132 15.48 -18.23 -1.12
C MET A 132 15.15 -19.59 -0.51
N ASP A 133 15.04 -19.70 0.82
CA ASP A 133 14.75 -20.98 1.47
C ASP A 133 13.28 -21.37 1.29
N GLU A 134 12.36 -20.41 1.33
CA GLU A 134 10.95 -20.64 0.99
C GLU A 134 10.78 -21.07 -0.47
N LEU A 135 11.54 -20.45 -1.40
CA LEU A 135 11.53 -20.87 -2.81
C LEU A 135 12.06 -22.30 -2.96
N LYS A 136 13.15 -22.67 -2.29
CA LYS A 136 13.69 -24.04 -2.32
C LYS A 136 12.68 -25.04 -1.77
N GLN A 137 12.03 -24.71 -0.66
CA GLN A 137 11.06 -25.59 -0.01
C GLN A 137 9.92 -25.97 -0.96
N VAL A 138 9.36 -25.00 -1.70
CA VAL A 138 8.25 -25.28 -2.63
C VAL A 138 8.68 -25.94 -3.93
N VAL A 139 9.96 -25.84 -4.31
CA VAL A 139 10.54 -26.48 -5.50
C VAL A 139 10.93 -27.93 -5.26
N MET A 140 11.31 -28.28 -4.02
CA MET A 140 11.72 -29.64 -3.62
C MET A 140 10.55 -30.60 -3.36
N HIS A 141 9.31 -30.11 -3.38
CA HIS A 141 8.08 -30.90 -3.33
C HIS A 141 7.53 -31.19 -4.74
#